data_AF-A0A6N9T684-F1
#
_entry.id   AF-A0A6N9T684-F1
#
_cell.length_a   1.000
_cell.length_b   1.000
_cell.length_c   1.000
_cell.angle_alpha   90.00
_cell.angle_beta   90.00
_cell.angle_gamma   90.00
#
_symmetry.space_group_name_H-M   'P 1'
#
loop_
_entity.id
_entity.type
_entity.pdbx_description
1 polymer ?
#
loop_
_entity_poly.entity_id
_entity_poly.type
_entity_poly.pdbx_seq_one_letter_code
_entity_poly.pdbx_strand_id
1 'polypeptide(L)'
;MANLIHEIAHCKELAEKADLRFASRLLDMCLLEVAMEWEGRGRLEPLGDEELLIVLLRSKLKIAVSGAGRSITVGSPPPRRPPADPDQT
;
A
#
# COMPACT_ATOMS: atom_id res chain seq x y z
N MET A 1 -15.76 -6.05 -5.63
CA MET A 1 -14.83 -5.77 -4.51
C MET A 1 -13.58 -5.01 -4.94
N ALA A 2 -12.94 -5.29 -6.08
CA ALA A 2 -11.79 -4.48 -6.55
C ALA A 2 -12.12 -2.98 -6.68
N ASN A 3 -13.32 -2.63 -7.15
CA ASN A 3 -13.80 -1.24 -7.21
C ASN A 3 -13.92 -0.59 -5.82
N LEU A 4 -14.37 -1.33 -4.80
CA LEU A 4 -14.52 -0.81 -3.44
C LEU A 4 -13.16 -0.47 -2.81
N ILE A 5 -12.16 -1.32 -2.99
CA ILE A 5 -10.79 -1.04 -2.51
C ILE A 5 -10.23 0.22 -3.18
N HIS A 6 -10.46 0.37 -4.49
CA HIS A 6 -10.01 1.54 -5.23
C HIS A 6 -10.71 2.83 -4.75
N GLU A 7 -12.01 2.77 -4.48
CA GLU A 7 -12.77 3.90 -3.93
C GLU A 7 -12.30 4.30 -2.53
N ILE A 8 -12.08 3.33 -1.63
CA ILE A 8 -11.58 3.59 -0.27
C ILE A 8 -10.15 4.17 -0.33
N ALA A 9 -9.28 3.62 -1.18
CA ALA A 9 -7.93 4.13 -1.38
C ALA A 9 -7.94 5.58 -1.92
N HIS A 10 -8.80 5.88 -2.89
CA HIS A 10 -8.97 7.23 -3.41
C HIS A 10 -9.49 8.20 -2.33
N CYS A 11 -10.49 7.80 -1.55
CA CYS A 11 -10.97 8.60 -0.41
C CYS A 11 -9.88 8.85 0.63
N LYS A 12 -8.97 7.89 0.83
CA LYS A 12 -7.84 8.04 1.76
C LYS A 12 -6.87 9.10 1.25
N GLU A 13 -6.50 9.07 -0.03
CA GLU A 13 -5.65 10.10 -0.63
C GLU A 13 -6.26 11.50 -0.49
N LEU A 14 -7.59 11.63 -0.64
CA LEU A 14 -8.28 12.90 -0.45
C LEU A 14 -8.25 13.35 1.02
N ALA A 15 -8.46 12.43 1.96
CA ALA A 15 -8.39 12.72 3.40
C ALA A 15 -6.97 13.16 3.82
N GLU A 16 -5.92 12.54 3.27
CA GLU A 16 -4.53 12.93 3.51
C GLU A 16 -4.22 14.33 2.94
N LYS A 17 -4.67 14.61 1.72
CA LYS A 17 -4.52 15.95 1.09
C LYS A 17 -5.23 17.05 1.87
N ALA A 18 -6.31 16.71 2.57
CA ALA A 18 -7.08 17.63 3.40
C ALA A 18 -6.64 17.65 4.88
N ASP A 19 -5.54 16.96 5.25
CA ASP A 19 -5.04 16.77 6.63
C ASP A 19 -6.11 16.22 7.61
N LEU A 20 -7.05 15.42 7.11
CA LEU A 20 -8.10 14.77 7.90
C LEU A 20 -7.58 13.46 8.49
N ARG A 21 -6.71 13.56 9.50
CA ARG A 21 -5.99 12.42 10.10
C ARG A 21 -6.91 11.31 10.62
N PHE A 22 -8.02 11.66 11.27
CA PHE A 22 -8.98 10.69 11.77
C PHE A 22 -9.68 9.94 10.63
N ALA A 23 -10.08 10.64 9.57
CA ALA A 23 -10.70 10.03 8.40
C ALA A 23 -9.72 9.10 7.66
N SER A 24 -8.47 9.52 7.48
CA SER A 24 -7.42 8.66 6.91
C SER A 24 -7.22 7.38 7.72
N ARG A 25 -7.19 7.49 9.06
CA ARG A 25 -7.08 6.33 9.97
C ARG A 25 -8.29 5.39 9.87
N LEU A 26 -9.51 5.93 9.77
CA LEU A 26 -10.72 5.14 9.56
C LEU A 26 -10.68 4.38 8.24
N LEU A 27 -10.25 5.03 7.16
CA LEU A 27 -10.13 4.43 5.83
C LEU A 27 -9.07 3.33 5.79
N ASP A 28 -7.98 3.46 6.56
CA ASP A 28 -7.01 2.36 6.76
C ASP A 28 -7.64 1.14 7.43
N MET A 29 -8.50 1.34 8.43
CA MET A 29 -9.22 0.23 9.08
C MET A 29 -10.24 -0.41 8.13
N CYS A 30 -10.95 0.38 7.32
CA CYS A 30 -11.86 -0.15 6.30
C CYS A 30 -11.13 -0.96 5.23
N LEU A 31 -9.98 -0.49 4.75
CA LEU A 31 -9.14 -1.26 3.80
C LEU A 31 -8.73 -2.61 4.39
N LEU A 32 -8.37 -2.62 5.68
CA LEU A 32 -7.99 -3.83 6.36
C LEU A 32 -9.16 -4.81 6.50
N GLU A 33 -10.32 -4.33 6.93
CA GLU A 33 -11.53 -5.14 7.08
C GLU A 33 -11.96 -5.77 5.74
N VAL A 34 -11.98 -4.98 4.66
CA VAL A 34 -12.28 -5.47 3.31
C VAL A 34 -11.25 -6.51 2.85
N ALA A 35 -9.96 -6.31 3.15
CA ALA A 35 -8.93 -7.27 2.78
C ALA A 35 -9.06 -8.60 3.55
N MET A 36 -9.42 -8.54 4.82
CA MET A 36 -9.68 -9.74 5.64
C MET A 36 -10.94 -10.49 5.20
N GLU A 37 -12.02 -9.77 4.90
CA GLU A 37 -13.24 -10.36 4.33
C GLU A 37 -12.92 -11.07 3.01
N TRP A 38 -12.03 -10.48 2.20
CA TRP A 38 -11.50 -11.08 0.97
C TRP A 38 -10.67 -12.35 1.17
N GLU A 39 -10.10 -12.57 2.35
CA GLU A 39 -9.42 -13.82 2.72
C GLU A 39 -10.39 -14.85 3.32
N GLY A 40 -11.69 -14.54 3.40
CA GLY A 40 -12.70 -15.39 4.04
C GLY A 40 -12.57 -15.43 5.56
N ARG A 41 -11.84 -14.48 6.16
CA ARG A 41 -11.69 -14.34 7.62
C ARG A 41 -12.71 -13.32 8.13
N GLY A 42 -13.86 -13.80 8.59
CA GLY A 42 -14.97 -12.97 9.08
C GLY A 42 -14.67 -12.17 10.37
N ARG A 43 -13.52 -12.41 11.00
CA ARG A 43 -12.99 -11.63 12.13
C ARG A 43 -11.53 -12.04 12.32
N LEU A 44 -10.68 -11.14 12.82
CA LEU A 44 -9.41 -11.56 13.44
C LEU A 44 -9.80 -12.38 14.67
N GLU A 45 -9.95 -13.69 14.49
CA GLU A 45 -9.71 -14.62 15.59
C GLU A 45 -8.37 -14.23 16.24
N PRO A 46 -8.20 -14.43 17.55
CA PRO A 46 -6.92 -14.16 18.21
C PRO A 46 -5.87 -15.14 17.66
N LEU A 47 -5.30 -14.76 16.53
CA LEU A 47 -4.11 -15.33 15.94
C LEU A 47 -2.93 -14.98 16.84
N GLY A 48 -1.92 -15.84 16.89
CA GLY A 48 -0.64 -15.44 17.51
C GLY A 48 -0.09 -14.19 16.82
N ASP A 49 0.65 -13.36 17.56
CA ASP A 49 1.14 -12.05 17.06
C ASP A 49 1.87 -12.16 15.71
N GLU A 50 2.61 -13.26 15.47
CA GLU A 50 3.29 -13.53 14.20
C GLU A 50 2.32 -13.86 13.04
N GLU A 51 1.30 -14.66 13.30
CA GLU A 51 0.28 -15.01 12.29
C GLU A 51 -0.57 -13.80 11.92
N LEU A 52 -0.90 -12.96 12.91
CA LEU A 52 -1.57 -11.69 12.69
C LEU A 52 -0.71 -10.78 11.80
N LEU A 53 0.58 -10.63 12.09
CA LEU A 53 1.49 -9.82 11.28
C LEU A 53 1.57 -10.32 9.84
N ILE A 54 1.63 -11.64 9.63
CA ILE A 54 1.68 -12.25 8.29
C ILE A 54 0.39 -11.96 7.51
N VAL A 55 -0.78 -12.09 8.15
CA VAL A 55 -2.08 -11.77 7.52
C VAL A 55 -2.17 -10.29 7.16
N LEU A 56 -1.76 -9.41 8.07
CA LEU A 56 -1.70 -7.96 7.81
C LEU A 56 -0.77 -7.62 6.64
N LEU A 57 0.41 -8.23 6.58
CA LEU A 57 1.37 -8.05 5.48
C LEU A 57 0.82 -8.52 4.14
N ARG A 58 0.18 -9.70 4.10
CA ARG A 58 -0.45 -10.25 2.88
C ARG A 58 -1.61 -9.38 2.41
N SER A 59 -2.47 -8.95 3.34
CA SER A 59 -3.58 -8.04 3.06
C SER A 59 -3.08 -6.71 2.48
N LYS A 60 -2.04 -6.13 3.09
CA LYS A 60 -1.44 -4.87 2.62
C LYS A 60 -0.78 -5.01 1.24
N LEU A 61 -0.08 -6.12 0.98
CA LEU A 61 0.48 -6.43 -0.34
C LEU A 61 -0.62 -6.59 -1.40
N LYS A 62 -1.71 -7.30 -1.09
CA LYS A 62 -2.83 -7.51 -2.01
C LYS A 62 -3.52 -6.19 -2.37
N ILE A 63 -3.69 -5.29 -1.39
CA ILE A 63 -4.21 -3.93 -1.63
C ILE A 63 -3.24 -3.15 -2.52
N ALA A 64 -1.94 -3.16 -2.23
CA ALA A 64 -0.93 -2.45 -3.00
C ALA A 64 -0.86 -2.93 -4.46
N VAL A 65 -0.93 -4.24 -4.69
CA VAL A 65 -0.92 -4.84 -6.04
C VAL A 65 -2.23 -4.59 -6.77
N SER A 66 -3.37 -4.61 -6.07
CA SER A 66 -4.68 -4.31 -6.68
C SER A 66 -4.85 -2.81 -6.99
N GLY A 67 -4.17 -1.93 -6.25
CA GLY A 67 -4.05 -0.49 -6.53
C GLY A 67 -2.97 -0.13 -7.56
N ALA A 68 -2.07 -1.07 -7.89
CA ALA A 68 -0.96 -0.87 -8.84
C ALA A 68 -1.39 -0.97 -10.32
N GLY A 69 -2.62 -0.54 -10.65
CA GLY A 69 -2.92 -0.01 -11.98
C GLY A 69 -2.09 1.24 -12.30
N ARG A 70 -1.42 1.83 -11.29
CA ARG A 70 -0.29 2.75 -11.44
C ARG A 70 1.00 2.06 -10.98
N SER A 71 1.87 1.83 -11.95
CA SER A 71 3.23 1.29 -11.82
C SER A 71 3.95 1.80 -10.57
N ILE A 72 4.22 0.90 -9.62
CA ILE A 72 5.16 1.15 -8.53
C ILE A 72 6.56 0.93 -9.14
N THR A 73 7.19 2.01 -9.61
CA THR A 73 8.62 1.98 -9.90
C THR A 73 9.36 1.94 -8.56
N VAL A 74 9.74 0.74 -8.14
CA VAL A 74 10.80 0.57 -7.14
C VAL A 74 12.02 1.26 -7.73
N GLY A 75 12.43 2.38 -7.12
CA GLY A 75 13.42 3.30 -7.69
C GLY A 75 14.63 2.56 -8.22
N SER A 76 14.83 2.64 -9.54
CA SER A 76 16.11 2.31 -10.16
C SER A 76 17.18 3.20 -9.52
N PRO A 77 18.34 2.66 -9.12
CA PRO A 77 19.44 3.49 -8.65
C PRO A 77 19.79 4.51 -9.74
N PRO A 78 20.20 5.74 -9.38
CA PRO A 78 20.54 6.76 -10.36
C PRO A 78 21.61 6.21 -11.31
N PRO A 79 21.56 6.57 -12.61
CA PRO A 79 22.57 6.13 -13.56
C PRO A 79 23.95 6.57 -13.05
N ARG A 80 24.86 5.61 -12.87
CA ARG A 80 26.26 5.94 -12.59
C ARG A 80 26.76 6.81 -13.74
N ARG A 81 27.08 8.06 -13.43
CA ARG A 81 27.77 8.97 -14.35
C ARG A 81 29.06 8.25 -14.79
N PRO A 82 29.31 8.08 -16.10
CA PRO A 82 30.61 7.58 -16.54
C PRO A 82 31.70 8.55 -16.04
N PRO A 83 32.89 8.05 -15.70
CA PRO A 83 33.99 8.90 -15.28
C PRO A 83 34.25 9.94 -16.38
N ALA A 84 34.39 11.20 -15.98
CA ALA A 84 34.82 12.24 -16.90
C ALA A 84 36.22 11.89 -17.40
N ASP A 85 36.37 11.75 -18.72
CA ASP A 85 37.66 11.65 -19.38
C ASP A 85 38.48 12.91 -19.06
N PRO A 86 39.66 12.79 -18.42
CA PRO A 86 40.50 13.93 -18.11
C PRO A 86 41.45 14.17 -19.29
N ASP A 87 40.95 14.44 -20.50
CA ASP A 87 41.83 14.85 -21.60
C ASP A 87 41.08 15.47 -22.79
N GLN A 88 40.50 16.66 -22.58
CA GLN A 88 40.28 17.60 -23.69
C GLN A 88 40.71 19.00 -23.24
N THR A 89 42.01 19.25 -23.38
CA THR A 89 42.64 20.57 -23.47
C THR A 89 42.97 20.85 -24.93
#